data_AF-A0A059LB77-F1
#
_entry.id   AF-A0A059LB77-F1
#
_cell.length_a   1.000
_cell.length_b   1.000
_cell.length_c   1.000
_cell.angle_alpha   90.00
_cell.angle_beta   90.00
_cell.angle_gamma   90.00
#
_symmetry.space_group_name_H-M   'P 1'
#
loop_
_entity.id
_entity.type
_entity.pdbx_description
1 polymer ?
#
loop_
_entity_poly.entity_id
_entity_poly.type
_entity_poly.pdbx_seq_one_letter_code
_entity_poly.pdbx_strand_id
1 'polypeptide(L)'
;MGLLQQRDIERAVAHQGAVTGVLATPEGGSWISAGTDDSVRRWGAEDRCNLLVNFGGTHNHATKARRMALDAAGRLLFYPTGSSVAVYDVDTGEREGLLQGGHFESINCCVYNERSEELYTAGNDCRVVVWSPARSPGGDPHEDEDKDDWSD
;
A
#
# COMPACT_ATOMS: atom_id res chain seq x y z
N MET A 1 8.26 17.09 -24.03
CA MET A 1 8.54 16.06 -23.01
C MET A 1 10.04 15.85 -22.96
N GLY A 2 10.72 16.32 -21.93
CA GLY A 2 12.13 15.99 -21.71
C GLY A 2 12.23 14.56 -21.19
N LEU A 3 13.24 13.82 -21.64
CA LEU A 3 13.58 12.53 -21.05
C LEU A 3 14.04 12.74 -19.61
N LEU A 4 13.73 11.79 -18.73
CA LEU A 4 14.30 11.76 -17.39
C LEU A 4 15.81 11.59 -17.54
N GLN A 5 16.57 12.52 -16.96
CA GLN A 5 18.02 12.47 -16.93
C GLN A 5 18.45 12.20 -15.50
N GLN A 6 19.36 11.25 -15.32
CA GLN A 6 20.05 11.08 -14.04
C GLN A 6 20.86 12.35 -13.75
N ARG A 7 20.59 13.00 -12.62
CA ARG A 7 21.36 14.16 -12.14
C ARG A 7 22.27 13.69 -11.01
N ASP A 8 23.53 14.13 -11.05
CA ASP A 8 24.65 13.96 -10.09
C ASP A 8 24.69 12.67 -9.24
N ILE A 9 25.72 11.85 -9.48
CA ILE A 9 26.00 10.61 -8.75
C ILE A 9 26.81 10.91 -7.49
N GLU A 10 26.22 11.53 -6.48
CA GLU A 10 26.73 11.25 -5.13
C GLU A 10 26.29 9.82 -4.77
N ARG A 11 27.25 8.93 -4.51
CA ARG A 11 26.99 7.55 -4.07
C ARG A 11 26.43 7.56 -2.65
N ALA A 12 25.18 8.00 -2.50
CA ALA A 12 24.43 7.89 -1.26
C ALA A 12 23.79 6.49 -1.18
N VAL A 13 24.15 5.72 -0.16
CA VAL A 13 23.59 4.39 0.08
C VAL A 13 22.26 4.57 0.81
N ALA A 14 21.14 4.42 0.09
CA ALA A 14 19.81 4.53 0.66
C ALA A 14 19.42 3.33 1.55
N HIS A 15 19.90 2.12 1.22
CA HIS A 15 19.65 0.87 1.94
C HIS A 15 20.90 -0.01 2.01
N GLN A 16 21.03 -0.78 3.10
CA GLN A 16 22.11 -1.78 3.30
C GLN A 16 21.79 -3.13 2.61
N GLY A 17 20.72 -3.17 1.82
CA GLY A 17 20.25 -4.32 1.06
C GLY A 17 19.64 -3.87 -0.26
N ALA A 18 19.19 -4.82 -1.07
CA ALA A 18 18.56 -4.51 -2.35
C ALA A 18 17.28 -3.69 -2.12
N VAL A 19 17.13 -2.58 -2.84
CA VAL A 19 15.88 -1.81 -2.82
C VAL A 19 14.86 -2.56 -3.67
N THR A 20 13.80 -3.05 -3.02
CA THR A 20 12.79 -3.89 -3.65
C THR A 20 11.56 -3.12 -4.09
N GLY A 21 11.35 -1.90 -3.58
CA GLY A 21 10.19 -1.09 -3.94
C GLY A 21 10.44 0.39 -3.70
N VAL A 22 9.80 1.22 -4.53
CA VAL A 22 9.77 2.68 -4.41
C VAL A 22 8.40 3.19 -4.87
N LEU A 23 7.88 4.21 -4.22
CA LEU A 23 6.65 4.91 -4.63
C LEU A 23 6.66 6.36 -4.16
N ALA A 24 6.05 7.25 -4.92
CA ALA A 24 5.81 8.64 -4.52
C ALA A 24 4.49 8.74 -3.74
N THR A 25 4.42 9.69 -2.81
CA THR A 25 3.13 10.05 -2.20
C THR A 25 2.28 10.87 -3.19
N PRO A 26 0.93 10.80 -3.14
CA PRO A 26 0.06 11.48 -4.10
C PRO A 26 0.25 13.00 -4.15
N GLU A 27 0.54 13.62 -3.00
CA GLU A 27 0.82 15.06 -2.91
C GLU A 27 2.21 15.45 -3.44
N GLY A 28 3.08 14.45 -3.69
CA GLY A 28 4.41 14.64 -4.28
C GLY A 28 5.46 15.21 -3.34
N GLY A 29 5.13 15.49 -2.08
CA GLY A 29 6.03 16.04 -1.07
C GLY A 29 7.05 15.03 -0.54
N SER A 30 6.77 13.73 -0.68
CA SER A 30 7.66 12.67 -0.22
C SER A 30 7.59 11.41 -1.09
N TRP A 31 8.50 10.47 -0.83
CA TRP A 31 8.48 9.14 -1.43
C TRP A 31 8.94 8.10 -0.42
N ILE A 32 8.57 6.85 -0.65
CA ILE A 32 8.84 5.72 0.24
C ILE A 32 9.64 4.68 -0.52
N SER A 33 10.65 4.10 0.13
CA SER A 33 11.40 2.95 -0.37
C SER A 33 11.41 1.80 0.64
N ALA A 34 11.52 0.58 0.13
CA ALA A 34 11.68 -0.63 0.93
C ALA A 34 12.91 -1.41 0.47
N GLY A 35 13.68 -1.93 1.42
CA GLY A 35 14.89 -2.69 1.14
C GLY A 35 14.94 -4.03 1.86
N THR A 36 15.79 -4.95 1.37
CA THR A 36 16.08 -6.23 2.04
C THR A 36 16.93 -6.10 3.30
N ASP A 37 17.21 -4.86 3.73
CA ASP A 37 17.77 -4.53 5.04
C ASP A 37 16.67 -4.41 6.11
N ASP A 38 15.53 -5.07 5.87
CA ASP A 38 14.31 -5.03 6.68
C ASP A 38 13.76 -3.64 6.96
N SER A 39 14.16 -2.61 6.19
CA SER A 39 13.71 -1.25 6.42
C SER A 39 12.78 -0.74 5.31
N VAL A 40 11.76 0.00 5.75
CA VAL A 40 11.02 0.94 4.92
C VAL A 40 11.44 2.34 5.34
N ARG A 41 11.66 3.24 4.39
CA ARG A 41 12.14 4.60 4.62
C ARG A 41 11.29 5.59 3.86
N ARG A 42 11.04 6.75 4.46
CA ARG A 42 10.38 7.89 3.83
C ARG A 42 11.40 9.00 3.58
N TRP A 43 11.25 9.70 2.47
CA TRP A 43 12.20 10.69 1.99
C TRP A 43 11.47 11.95 1.55
N GLY A 44 12.01 13.12 1.86
CA GLY A 44 11.51 14.39 1.34
C GLY A 44 11.81 14.50 -0.16
N ALA A 45 10.86 14.97 -0.97
CA ALA A 45 11.05 15.10 -2.41
C ALA A 45 11.96 16.29 -2.77
N GLU A 46 11.83 17.41 -2.05
CA GLU A 46 12.60 18.64 -2.28
C GLU A 46 14.07 18.46 -1.86
N ASP A 47 14.29 18.13 -0.59
CA ASP A 47 15.63 18.02 -0.01
C ASP A 47 16.32 16.67 -0.29
N ARG A 48 15.55 15.64 -0.70
CA ARG A 48 16.03 14.27 -0.94
C ARG A 48 16.63 13.60 0.30
N CYS A 49 16.27 14.08 1.48
CA CYS A 49 16.74 13.57 2.76
C CYS A 49 15.80 12.49 3.31
N ASN A 50 16.38 11.53 4.04
CA ASN A 50 15.59 10.58 4.82
C ASN A 50 14.87 11.33 5.95
N LEU A 51 13.56 11.18 6.05
CA LEU A 51 12.72 11.82 7.06
C LEU A 51 12.73 11.07 8.41
N LEU A 52 13.46 9.95 8.49
CA LEU A 52 13.65 9.14 9.70
C LEU A 52 12.36 8.61 10.32
N VAL A 53 11.32 8.43 9.49
CA VAL A 53 10.07 7.75 9.89
C VAL A 53 10.38 6.26 10.13
N ASN A 54 9.94 5.75 11.29
CA ASN A 54 10.23 4.38 11.71
C ASN A 54 9.03 3.46 11.46
N PHE A 55 9.10 2.67 10.38
CA PHE A 55 8.11 1.65 10.07
C PHE A 55 8.48 0.33 10.78
N GLY A 56 7.98 0.14 12.00
CA GLY A 56 8.35 -0.99 12.84
C GLY A 56 7.83 -2.35 12.36
N GLY A 57 8.60 -3.41 12.61
CA GLY A 57 8.16 -4.79 12.34
C GLY A 57 8.13 -5.17 10.86
N THR A 58 8.82 -4.42 10.01
CA THR A 58 9.02 -4.76 8.60
C THR A 58 10.01 -5.92 8.48
N HIS A 59 9.66 -6.93 7.67
CA HIS A 59 10.56 -8.03 7.34
C HIS A 59 10.58 -8.21 5.82
N ASN A 60 11.76 -8.10 5.22
CA ASN A 60 11.95 -8.04 3.78
C ASN A 60 13.01 -9.03 3.30
N HIS A 61 12.61 -10.29 3.12
CA HIS A 61 13.46 -11.30 2.49
C HIS A 61 13.16 -11.50 1.01
N ALA A 62 12.67 -10.46 0.31
CA ALA A 62 12.30 -10.64 -1.09
C ALA A 62 13.53 -10.69 -1.98
N THR A 63 13.55 -11.68 -2.87
CA THR A 63 14.55 -11.81 -3.93
C THR A 63 14.14 -11.08 -5.21
N LYS A 64 12.93 -10.49 -5.22
CA LYS A 64 12.33 -9.80 -6.36
C LYS A 64 11.75 -8.46 -5.91
N ALA A 65 11.51 -7.57 -6.88
CA ALA A 65 10.80 -6.33 -6.63
C ALA A 65 9.39 -6.59 -6.06
N ARG A 66 8.96 -5.71 -5.15
CA ARG A 66 7.64 -5.69 -4.55
C ARG A 66 6.95 -4.38 -4.90
N ARG A 67 5.68 -4.45 -5.26
CA ARG A 67 4.83 -3.26 -5.38
C ARG A 67 4.08 -3.05 -4.08
N MET A 68 4.33 -1.90 -3.45
CA MET A 68 3.56 -1.38 -2.32
C MET A 68 2.47 -0.42 -2.85
N ALA A 69 1.49 -0.08 -2.03
CA ALA A 69 0.44 0.88 -2.39
C ALA A 69 0.21 1.90 -1.26
N LEU A 70 -0.31 3.07 -1.63
CA LEU A 70 -0.87 4.04 -0.69
C LEU A 70 -2.38 4.10 -0.86
N ASP A 71 -3.09 4.56 0.17
CA ASP A 71 -4.46 5.03 0.00
C ASP A 71 -4.50 6.35 -0.81
N ALA A 72 -5.70 6.77 -1.20
CA ALA A 72 -5.90 7.97 -2.03
C ALA A 72 -5.30 9.24 -1.40
N ALA A 73 -5.34 9.32 -0.08
CA ALA A 73 -4.85 10.46 0.69
C ALA A 73 -3.33 10.41 0.95
N GLY A 74 -2.65 9.29 0.64
CA GLY A 74 -1.25 9.09 1.01
C GLY A 74 -1.03 8.89 2.51
N ARG A 75 -2.09 8.68 3.30
CA ARG A 75 -2.04 8.51 4.75
C ARG A 75 -1.63 7.10 5.14
N LEU A 76 -2.14 6.10 4.42
CA LEU A 76 -1.88 4.69 4.72
C LEU A 76 -0.94 4.06 3.70
N LEU A 77 0.09 3.37 4.19
CA LEU A 77 0.96 2.49 3.42
C LEU A 77 0.53 1.03 3.58
N PHE A 78 0.26 0.38 2.44
CA PHE A 78 0.03 -1.05 2.33
C PHE A 78 1.32 -1.77 1.93
N TYR A 79 1.99 -2.35 2.91
CA TYR A 79 3.29 -3.01 2.76
C TYR A 79 3.15 -4.55 2.74
N PRO A 80 3.50 -5.23 1.63
CA PRO A 80 3.53 -6.69 1.59
C PRO A 80 4.59 -7.26 2.54
N THR A 81 4.18 -8.15 3.44
CA THR A 81 5.06 -8.84 4.41
C THR A 81 4.69 -10.32 4.53
N GLY A 82 5.46 -11.18 3.87
CA GLY A 82 5.11 -12.60 3.74
C GLY A 82 3.76 -12.77 3.05
N SER A 83 2.84 -13.53 3.65
CA SER A 83 1.48 -13.75 3.17
C SER A 83 0.45 -12.73 3.67
N SER A 84 0.90 -11.66 4.32
CA SER A 84 0.05 -10.60 4.88
C SER A 84 0.44 -9.23 4.33
N VAL A 85 -0.42 -8.24 4.56
CA VAL A 85 -0.12 -6.82 4.28
C VAL A 85 -0.15 -6.04 5.58
N ALA A 86 0.99 -5.48 5.98
CA ALA A 86 1.04 -4.54 7.08
C ALA A 86 0.52 -3.18 6.62
N VAL A 87 -0.29 -2.54 7.45
CA VAL A 87 -0.85 -1.20 7.21
C VAL A 87 -0.17 -0.24 8.17
N TYR A 88 0.47 0.79 7.62
CA TYR A 88 1.18 1.81 8.39
C TYR A 88 0.59 3.19 8.13
N ASP A 89 0.59 4.04 9.15
CA ASP A 89 0.50 5.48 8.94
C ASP A 89 1.81 5.99 8.34
N VAL A 90 1.73 6.78 7.27
CA VAL A 90 2.90 7.26 6.50
C VAL A 90 3.69 8.34 7.24
N ASP A 91 3.02 9.14 8.06
CA ASP A 91 3.64 10.25 8.76
C ASP A 91 4.33 9.80 10.06
N THR A 92 3.68 8.90 10.80
CA THR A 92 4.21 8.42 12.09
C THR A 92 5.03 7.14 11.95
N GLY A 93 4.76 6.33 10.91
CA GLY A 93 5.33 4.99 10.77
C GLY A 93 4.68 3.94 11.69
N GLU A 94 3.62 4.32 12.43
CA GLU A 94 2.92 3.42 13.33
C GLU A 94 2.13 2.36 12.55
N ARG A 95 2.12 1.13 13.08
CA ARG A 95 1.38 0.02 12.45
C ARG A 95 -0.09 0.06 12.87
N GLU A 96 -0.92 0.59 11.98
CA GLU A 96 -2.39 0.70 12.14
C GLU A 96 -3.10 -0.65 12.00
N GLY A 97 -2.53 -1.60 11.26
CA GLY A 97 -3.22 -2.87 11.01
C GLY A 97 -2.41 -3.94 10.31
N LEU A 98 -3.06 -5.10 10.14
CA LEU A 98 -2.53 -6.25 9.42
C LEU A 98 -3.68 -6.94 8.66
N LEU A 99 -3.61 -6.94 7.34
CA LEU A 99 -4.51 -7.70 6.48
C LEU A 99 -3.93 -9.10 6.30
N GLN A 100 -4.67 -10.13 6.70
CA GLN A 100 -4.18 -11.50 6.75
C GLN A 100 -5.31 -12.51 6.45
N GLY A 101 -4.91 -13.74 6.13
CA GLY A 101 -5.85 -14.84 5.83
C GLY A 101 -6.35 -14.90 4.38
N GLY A 102 -5.96 -13.95 3.53
CA GLY A 102 -6.28 -13.95 2.10
C GLY A 102 -5.29 -14.75 1.25
N HIS A 103 -4.00 -14.64 1.56
CA HIS A 103 -2.92 -15.31 0.85
C HIS A 103 -2.28 -16.42 1.69
N PHE A 104 -1.76 -17.44 1.01
CA PHE A 104 -1.04 -18.58 1.62
C PHE A 104 0.46 -18.59 1.31
N GLU A 105 0.90 -17.71 0.42
CA GLU A 105 2.30 -17.55 0.03
C GLU A 105 2.66 -16.06 -0.06
N SER A 106 3.94 -15.76 -0.32
CA SER A 106 4.44 -14.37 -0.38
C SER A 106 3.64 -13.48 -1.33
N ILE A 107 3.21 -12.32 -0.83
CA ILE A 107 2.58 -11.25 -1.60
C ILE A 107 3.68 -10.43 -2.29
N ASN A 108 3.54 -10.22 -3.59
CA ASN A 108 4.52 -9.47 -4.39
C ASN A 108 3.96 -8.11 -4.85
N CYS A 109 2.66 -7.90 -4.77
CA CYS A 109 2.00 -6.73 -5.33
C CYS A 109 0.78 -6.30 -4.50
N CYS A 110 0.72 -5.01 -4.21
CA CYS A 110 -0.45 -4.29 -3.72
C CYS A 110 -0.82 -3.19 -4.72
N VAL A 111 -2.11 -3.00 -4.97
CA VAL A 111 -2.66 -1.88 -5.76
C VAL A 111 -3.91 -1.37 -5.06
N TYR A 112 -3.95 -0.09 -4.73
CA TYR A 112 -5.12 0.54 -4.14
C TYR A 112 -6.00 1.16 -5.23
N ASN A 113 -7.30 1.04 -5.08
CA ASN A 113 -8.30 1.65 -5.95
C ASN A 113 -9.10 2.69 -5.17
N GLU A 114 -8.84 3.95 -5.45
CA GLU A 114 -9.47 5.09 -4.79
C GLU A 114 -10.99 5.13 -5.00
N ARG A 115 -11.49 4.62 -6.14
CA ARG A 115 -12.93 4.67 -6.46
C ARG A 115 -13.75 3.70 -5.62
N SER A 116 -13.23 2.51 -5.35
CA SER A 116 -13.92 1.50 -4.55
C SER A 116 -13.43 1.43 -3.10
N GLU A 117 -12.38 2.19 -2.76
CA GLU A 117 -11.67 2.11 -1.49
C GLU A 117 -11.14 0.69 -1.18
N GLU A 118 -10.80 -0.05 -2.25
CA GLU A 118 -10.34 -1.43 -2.16
C GLU A 118 -8.83 -1.55 -2.37
N LEU A 119 -8.23 -2.50 -1.67
CA LEU A 119 -6.88 -2.96 -1.95
C LEU A 119 -6.95 -4.29 -2.72
N TYR A 120 -6.22 -4.37 -3.83
CA TYR A 120 -5.97 -5.61 -4.55
C TYR A 120 -4.56 -6.11 -4.25
N THR A 121 -4.45 -7.37 -3.84
CA THR A 121 -3.15 -8.01 -3.57
C THR A 121 -2.95 -9.24 -4.44
N ALA A 122 -1.71 -9.51 -4.84
CA ALA A 122 -1.36 -10.69 -5.62
C ALA A 122 -0.03 -11.31 -5.15
N GLY A 123 0.04 -12.65 -5.15
CA GLY A 123 1.15 -13.39 -4.54
C GLY A 123 1.57 -14.66 -5.30
N ASN A 124 2.54 -15.37 -4.73
CA ASN A 124 3.09 -16.62 -5.25
C ASN A 124 2.10 -17.81 -5.14
N ASP A 125 0.98 -17.65 -4.45
CA ASP A 125 -0.12 -18.62 -4.38
C ASP A 125 -1.04 -18.56 -5.60
N CYS A 126 -0.66 -17.78 -6.62
CA CYS A 126 -1.41 -17.56 -7.85
C CYS A 126 -2.80 -16.93 -7.63
N ARG A 127 -3.02 -16.25 -6.49
CA ARG A 127 -4.29 -15.59 -6.17
C ARG A 127 -4.21 -14.09 -6.36
N VAL A 128 -5.38 -13.52 -6.61
CA VAL A 128 -5.68 -12.10 -6.38
C VAL A 128 -6.70 -12.03 -5.26
N VAL A 129 -6.43 -11.23 -4.24
CA VAL A 129 -7.33 -11.01 -3.09
C VAL A 129 -7.78 -9.56 -3.09
N VAL A 130 -9.07 -9.35 -2.81
CA VAL A 130 -9.69 -8.03 -2.64
C VAL A 130 -9.91 -7.80 -1.15
N TRP A 131 -9.45 -6.66 -0.66
CA TRP A 131 -9.73 -6.18 0.69
C TRP A 131 -10.61 -4.94 0.58
N SER A 132 -11.83 -5.05 1.09
CA SER A 132 -12.81 -3.96 1.08
C SER A 132 -13.12 -3.54 2.53
N PRO A 133 -13.50 -2.27 2.77
CA PRO A 133 -13.98 -1.85 4.09
C PRO A 133 -15.21 -2.67 4.51
N ALA A 134 -15.39 -2.84 5.81
CA ALA A 134 -16.58 -3.50 6.32
C ALA A 134 -17.83 -2.72 5.87
N ARG A 135 -18.73 -3.38 5.14
CA ARG A 135 -20.02 -2.78 4.81
C ARG A 135 -20.78 -2.56 6.11
N SER A 136 -21.26 -1.35 6.34
CA SER A 136 -22.21 -1.10 7.41
C SER A 136 -23.45 -1.99 7.17
N PRO A 137 -23.92 -2.75 8.17
CA PRO A 137 -25.16 -3.50 8.02
C PRO A 137 -26.31 -2.49 7.95
N GLY A 138 -26.84 -2.20 6.76
CA GLY A 138 -27.98 -1.27 6.63
C GLY A 138 -28.34 -0.75 5.24
N GLY A 139 -27.70 -1.19 4.15
CA GLY A 139 -28.12 -0.84 2.80
C GLY A 139 -28.80 -2.02 2.11
N ASP A 140 -30.08 -2.26 2.42
CA ASP A 140 -30.90 -3.19 1.64
C ASP A 140 -31.49 -2.44 0.42
N PRO A 141 -31.26 -2.86 -0.84
CA PRO A 141 -31.72 -2.12 -2.02
C PRO A 141 -33.16 -2.45 -2.47
N HIS A 142 -33.96 -3.17 -1.67
CA HIS A 142 -35.24 -3.71 -2.13
C HIS A 142 -36.43 -3.46 -1.19
N GLU A 143 -36.73 -2.19 -0.92
CA GLU A 143 -38.07 -1.78 -0.45
C GLU A 143 -38.61 -0.64 -1.33
N ASP A 144 -38.78 -0.89 -2.62
CA ASP A 144 -39.62 -0.07 -3.48
C ASP A 144 -40.97 -0.79 -3.69
N GLU A 145 -41.91 -0.42 -2.83
CA GLU A 145 -43.35 -0.26 -3.10
C GLU A 145 -44.06 -1.24 -4.06
N ASP A 146 -44.40 -2.44 -3.58
CA ASP A 146 -45.63 -3.11 -4.04
C ASP A 146 -46.80 -2.59 -3.19
N LYS A 147 -47.19 -1.33 -3.43
CA LYS A 147 -48.53 -0.84 -3.07
C LYS A 147 -49.49 -1.31 -4.15
N ASP A 148 -49.87 -2.57 -4.09
CA ASP A 148 -51.01 -3.06 -4.85
C ASP A 148 -52.31 -2.52 -4.21
N ASP A 149 -52.74 -1.40 -4.80
CA ASP A 149 -54.08 -0.84 -4.76
C ASP A 149 -55.09 -1.88 -5.28
N TRP A 150 -55.82 -2.53 -4.37
CA TRP A 150 -57.05 -3.23 -4.71
C TRP A 150 -58.17 -2.69 -3.82
N SER A 151 -58.86 -1.71 -4.37
CA SER A 151 -60.21 -1.33 -3.99
C SER A 151 -61.20 -2.36 -4.53
N ASP A 152 -62.03 -2.93 -3.66
CA ASP A 152 -63.48 -3.16 -3.83
C ASP A 152 -64.13 -3.72 -2.55
#